data_AF-A0A3M7DU53-F1
#
_entry.id   AF-A0A3M7DU53-F1
#
_cell.length_a   1.000
_cell.length_b   1.000
_cell.length_c   1.000
_cell.angle_alpha   90.00
_cell.angle_beta   90.00
_cell.angle_gamma   90.00
#
_symmetry.space_group_name_H-M   'P 1'
#
loop_
_entity.id
_entity.type
_entity.pdbx_description
1 polymer ?
#
loop_
_entity_poly.entity_id
_entity_poly.type
_entity_poly.pdbx_seq_one_letter_code
_entity_poly.pdbx_strand_id
1 'polypeptide(L)'
;EAINWAYGEIAWCHRAEGELAEHLISQIKYQTLTLQAWLTVRLGNAPYFSGSEFGFADLCVAPVLNRSVYYGFGPARDTALQAWHARISERESVRKTFAEMAEAAKVMEGGALARAFMEGSVARREYRDHRLEWMVKSGGIEIVMEGLRKGNIRFSWPDPAPV
;
A
#
# COMPACT_ATOMS: atom_id res chain seq x y z
N GLU A 1 4.75 -1.66 1.79
CA GLU A 1 3.40 -1.92 2.35
C GLU A 1 2.71 -0.63 2.79
N ALA A 2 3.30 0.16 3.69
CA ALA A 2 2.72 1.40 4.24
C ALA A 2 2.08 2.34 3.18
N ILE A 3 2.81 2.63 2.09
CA ILE A 3 2.37 3.55 1.04
C ILE A 3 1.10 3.04 0.33
N ASN A 4 1.05 1.76 -0.02
CA ASN A 4 -0.11 1.15 -0.66
C ASN A 4 -1.30 1.02 0.31
N TRP A 5 -1.03 0.81 1.60
CA TRP A 5 -2.07 0.83 2.62
C TRP A 5 -2.66 2.24 2.76
N ALA A 6 -1.82 3.28 2.83
CA ALA A 6 -2.25 4.66 2.94
C ALA A 6 -3.10 5.11 1.76
N TYR A 7 -2.76 4.66 0.53
CA TYR A 7 -3.60 4.89 -0.63
C TYR A 7 -5.02 4.37 -0.39
N GLY A 8 -5.18 3.16 0.15
CA GLY A 8 -6.49 2.60 0.48
C GLY A 8 -7.26 3.42 1.53
N GLU A 9 -6.57 3.97 2.54
CA GLU A 9 -7.23 4.84 3.54
C GLU A 9 -7.85 6.10 2.90
N ILE A 10 -7.22 6.61 1.84
CA ILE A 10 -7.64 7.84 1.16
C ILE A 10 -8.64 7.52 0.05
N ALA A 11 -8.26 6.68 -0.90
CA ALA A 11 -9.03 6.41 -2.10
C ALA A 11 -10.25 5.51 -1.85
N TRP A 12 -10.17 4.58 -0.91
CA TRP A 12 -11.26 3.62 -0.64
C TRP A 12 -12.03 3.91 0.65
N CYS A 13 -11.37 4.52 1.64
CA CYS A 13 -12.01 4.84 2.92
C CYS A 13 -12.33 6.33 3.10
N HIS A 14 -11.95 7.18 2.14
CA HIS A 14 -12.25 8.62 2.13
C HIS A 14 -11.92 9.31 3.47
N ARG A 15 -10.81 8.93 4.11
CA ARG A 15 -10.41 9.49 5.40
C ARG A 15 -9.72 10.84 5.31
N ALA A 16 -9.44 11.30 4.09
CA ALA A 16 -9.04 12.64 3.76
C ALA A 16 -9.76 13.05 2.48
N GLU A 17 -10.10 14.33 2.38
CA GLU A 17 -10.75 14.95 1.24
C GLU A 17 -10.06 16.29 0.92
N GLY A 18 -10.35 16.85 -0.25
CA GLY A 18 -9.80 18.14 -0.70
C GLY A 18 -8.27 18.18 -0.69
N GLU A 19 -7.71 19.31 -0.25
CA GLU A 19 -6.26 19.57 -0.28
C GLU A 19 -5.44 18.53 0.49
N LEU A 20 -5.98 18.00 1.60
CA LEU A 20 -5.28 16.97 2.37
C LEU A 20 -5.16 15.66 1.58
N ALA A 21 -6.23 15.25 0.89
CA ALA A 21 -6.20 14.06 0.04
C ALA A 21 -5.20 14.23 -1.10
N GLU A 22 -5.23 15.38 -1.78
CA GLU A 22 -4.29 15.70 -2.86
C GLU A 22 -2.84 15.68 -2.39
N HIS A 23 -2.56 16.31 -1.24
CA HIS A 23 -1.23 16.30 -0.62
C HIS A 23 -0.76 14.87 -0.36
N LEU A 24 -1.58 14.05 0.31
CA LEU A 24 -1.19 12.69 0.68
C LEU A 24 -1.04 11.78 -0.54
N ILE A 25 -1.86 11.93 -1.58
CA ILE A 25 -1.68 11.22 -2.86
C ILE A 25 -0.38 11.65 -3.54
N SER A 26 0.00 12.93 -3.47
CA SER A 26 1.29 13.39 -3.99
C SER A 26 2.48 12.73 -3.26
N GLN A 27 2.38 12.56 -1.93
CA GLN A 27 3.37 11.86 -1.12
C GLN A 27 3.44 10.37 -1.48
N ILE A 28 2.29 9.72 -1.66
CA ILE A 28 2.20 8.32 -2.11
C ILE A 28 2.93 8.16 -3.44
N LYS A 29 2.65 9.02 -4.42
CA LYS A 29 3.28 8.99 -5.74
C LYS A 29 4.79 9.18 -5.62
N TYR A 30 5.24 10.22 -4.92
CA TYR A 30 6.67 10.52 -4.75
C TYR A 30 7.44 9.35 -4.12
N GLN A 31 6.95 8.82 -3.01
CA GLN A 31 7.62 7.74 -2.28
C GLN A 31 7.58 6.42 -3.06
N THR A 32 6.48 6.12 -3.76
CA THR A 32 6.37 4.94 -4.64
C THR A 32 7.41 4.98 -5.75
N LEU A 33 7.52 6.11 -6.46
CA LEU A 33 8.48 6.28 -7.55
C LEU A 33 9.92 6.23 -7.04
N THR A 34 10.19 6.79 -5.85
CA THR A 34 11.51 6.71 -5.20
C THR A 34 11.90 5.25 -4.91
N LEU A 35 10.99 4.46 -4.35
CA LEU A 35 11.25 3.04 -4.07
C LEU A 35 11.41 2.22 -5.36
N GLN A 36 10.66 2.54 -6.41
CA GLN A 36 10.79 1.87 -7.71
C GLN A 36 12.09 2.22 -8.42
N ALA A 37 12.59 3.46 -8.29
CA ALA A 37 13.91 3.82 -8.76
C ALA A 37 15.00 3.02 -8.02
N TRP A 38 14.88 2.90 -6.69
CA TRP A 38 15.79 2.06 -5.90
C TRP A 38 15.71 0.58 -6.30
N LEU A 39 14.51 0.03 -6.48
CA LEU A 39 14.31 -1.36 -6.94
C LEU A 39 14.91 -1.60 -8.33
N THR A 40 14.79 -0.64 -9.24
CA THR A 40 15.44 -0.71 -10.56
C THR A 40 16.96 -0.89 -10.42
N VAL A 41 17.60 -0.12 -9.53
CA VAL A 41 19.03 -0.25 -9.23
C VAL A 41 19.35 -1.61 -8.59
N ARG A 42 18.51 -2.09 -7.67
CA ARG A 42 18.71 -3.39 -7.01
C ARG A 42 18.55 -4.59 -7.93
N LEU A 43 17.66 -4.50 -8.91
CA LEU A 43 17.51 -5.52 -9.95
C LEU A 43 18.75 -5.54 -10.88
N GLY A 44 19.28 -4.36 -11.20
CA GLY A 44 20.43 -4.22 -12.10
C GLY A 44 20.15 -4.87 -13.45
N ASN A 45 21.09 -5.70 -13.90
CA ASN A 45 20.98 -6.44 -15.17
C ASN A 45 20.45 -7.87 -15.02
N ALA A 46 20.06 -8.28 -13.80
CA ALA A 46 19.54 -9.62 -13.58
C ALA A 46 18.11 -9.73 -14.14
N PRO A 47 17.71 -10.90 -14.67
CA PRO A 47 16.33 -11.11 -15.12
C PRO A 47 15.32 -11.14 -13.96
N TYR A 48 15.77 -11.44 -12.74
CA TYR A 48 14.97 -11.53 -11.51
C TYR A 48 15.73 -10.94 -10.32
N PHE A 49 15.02 -10.52 -9.28
CA PHE A 49 15.65 -10.08 -8.02
C PHE A 49 16.41 -11.20 -7.33
N SER A 50 16.03 -12.45 -7.58
CA SER A 50 16.74 -13.63 -7.06
C SER A 50 17.91 -14.06 -7.95
N GLY A 51 18.25 -13.30 -9.01
CA GLY A 51 19.35 -13.59 -9.93
C GLY A 51 18.86 -14.12 -11.27
N SER A 52 19.35 -15.29 -11.68
CA SER A 52 19.03 -15.90 -12.98
C SER A 52 17.63 -16.51 -13.06
N GLU A 53 17.06 -16.88 -11.92
CA GLU A 53 15.75 -17.54 -11.83
C GLU A 53 14.80 -16.80 -10.89
N PHE A 54 13.51 -17.01 -11.08
CA PHE A 54 12.47 -16.46 -10.21
C PHE A 54 12.53 -17.14 -8.84
N GLY A 55 12.59 -16.35 -7.76
CA GLY A 55 12.72 -16.89 -6.41
C GLY A 55 12.04 -16.06 -5.33
N PHE A 56 12.46 -16.26 -4.07
CA PHE A 56 11.83 -15.63 -2.91
C PHE A 56 11.90 -14.10 -2.92
N ALA A 57 12.96 -13.49 -3.46
CA ALA A 57 13.03 -12.05 -3.56
C ALA A 57 11.94 -11.50 -4.49
N ASP A 58 11.71 -12.16 -5.62
CA ASP A 58 10.65 -11.80 -6.57
C ASP A 58 9.26 -12.01 -5.97
N LEU A 59 9.05 -13.11 -5.25
CA LEU A 59 7.80 -13.38 -4.53
C LEU A 59 7.47 -12.29 -3.51
N CYS A 60 8.47 -11.73 -2.83
CA CYS A 60 8.27 -10.64 -1.88
C CYS A 60 7.95 -9.30 -2.57
N VAL A 61 8.61 -8.99 -3.69
CA VAL A 61 8.43 -7.70 -4.39
C VAL A 61 7.14 -7.68 -5.20
N ALA A 62 6.81 -8.77 -5.89
CA ALA A 62 5.72 -8.86 -6.86
C ALA A 62 4.36 -8.34 -6.35
N PRO A 63 3.79 -8.83 -5.24
CA PRO A 63 2.46 -8.40 -4.80
C PRO A 63 2.45 -6.94 -4.34
N VAL A 64 3.54 -6.47 -3.72
CA VAL A 64 3.64 -5.09 -3.22
C VAL A 64 3.74 -4.12 -4.39
N LEU A 65 4.61 -4.40 -5.37
CA LEU A 65 4.76 -3.55 -6.55
C LEU A 65 3.50 -3.57 -7.42
N ASN A 66 2.89 -4.74 -7.63
CA ASN A 66 1.69 -4.86 -8.45
C ASN A 66 0.50 -4.07 -7.87
N ARG A 67 0.41 -3.96 -6.55
CA ARG A 67 -0.59 -3.10 -5.91
C ARG A 67 -0.39 -1.62 -6.26
N SER A 68 0.86 -1.15 -6.37
CA SER A 68 1.14 0.21 -6.85
C SER A 68 0.82 0.38 -8.35
N VAL A 69 1.07 -0.64 -9.17
CA VAL A 69 0.67 -0.66 -10.59
C VAL A 69 -0.84 -0.52 -10.74
N TYR A 70 -1.62 -1.27 -9.95
CA TYR A 70 -3.09 -1.18 -9.95
C TYR A 70 -3.59 0.23 -9.60
N TYR A 71 -2.89 0.94 -8.71
CA TYR A 71 -3.19 2.35 -8.37
C TYR A 71 -2.74 3.36 -9.43
N GLY A 72 -2.15 2.91 -10.54
CA GLY A 72 -1.62 3.80 -11.58
C GLY A 72 -0.21 4.34 -11.32
N PHE A 73 0.49 3.82 -10.31
CA PHE A 73 1.86 4.20 -9.95
C PHE A 73 2.84 3.08 -10.31
N GLY A 74 2.77 2.57 -11.55
CA GLY A 74 3.66 1.50 -12.01
C GLY A 74 5.10 1.97 -12.31
N PRO A 75 6.03 1.01 -12.52
CA PRO A 75 7.40 1.29 -12.93
C PRO A 75 7.47 2.23 -14.15
N ALA A 76 8.46 3.11 -14.14
CA ALA A 76 8.73 3.98 -15.28
C ALA A 76 8.97 3.16 -16.56
N ARG A 77 8.53 3.69 -17.69
CA ARG A 77 8.69 3.05 -18.99
C ARG A 77 10.18 2.85 -19.32
N ASP A 78 10.45 1.80 -20.08
CA ASP A 78 11.77 1.46 -20.61
C ASP A 78 12.82 1.24 -19.50
N THR A 79 12.36 0.79 -18.32
CA THR A 79 13.24 0.41 -17.19
C THR A 79 13.32 -1.10 -17.03
N ALA A 80 14.42 -1.58 -16.44
CA ALA A 80 14.58 -2.99 -16.09
C ALA A 80 13.46 -3.47 -15.16
N LEU A 81 12.97 -2.62 -14.26
CA LEU A 81 11.88 -2.95 -13.35
C LEU A 81 10.54 -3.13 -14.07
N GLN A 82 10.25 -2.30 -15.09
CA GLN A 82 9.08 -2.50 -15.95
C GLN A 82 9.18 -3.83 -16.70
N ALA A 83 10.33 -4.11 -17.32
CA ALA A 83 10.56 -5.36 -18.04
C ALA A 83 10.45 -6.59 -17.14
N TRP A 84 10.95 -6.49 -15.90
CA TRP A 84 10.79 -7.52 -14.88
C TRP A 84 9.31 -7.72 -14.51
N HIS A 85 8.56 -6.65 -14.23
CA HIS A 85 7.14 -6.74 -13.87
C HIS A 85 6.31 -7.37 -14.99
N ALA A 86 6.55 -6.99 -16.25
CA ALA A 86 5.93 -7.62 -17.41
C ALA A 86 6.25 -9.12 -17.47
N ARG A 87 7.52 -9.50 -17.33
CA ARG A 87 7.97 -10.90 -17.36
C ARG A 87 7.32 -11.75 -16.28
N ILE A 88 7.29 -11.27 -15.03
CA ILE A 88 6.72 -12.06 -13.93
C ILE A 88 5.20 -12.15 -14.04
N SER A 89 4.53 -11.18 -14.67
CA SER A 89 3.07 -11.17 -14.86
C SER A 89 2.58 -12.30 -15.77
N GLU A 90 3.43 -12.80 -16.66
CA GLU A 90 3.14 -13.96 -17.52
C GLU A 90 3.20 -15.31 -16.76
N ARG A 91 3.80 -15.34 -15.56
CA ARG A 91 3.86 -16.57 -14.77
C ARG A 91 2.49 -16.87 -14.16
N GLU A 92 2.00 -18.09 -14.35
CA GLU A 92 0.65 -18.46 -13.92
C GLU A 92 0.39 -18.19 -12.43
N SER A 93 1.33 -18.55 -11.55
CA SER A 93 1.18 -18.32 -10.11
C SER A 93 1.08 -16.83 -9.75
N VAL A 94 1.90 -15.99 -10.37
CA VAL A 94 1.90 -14.53 -10.16
C VAL A 94 0.61 -13.91 -10.71
N ARG A 95 0.22 -14.31 -11.93
CA ARG A 95 -1.01 -13.84 -12.58
C ARG A 95 -2.25 -14.12 -11.73
N LYS A 96 -2.34 -15.31 -11.13
CA LYS A 96 -3.44 -15.66 -10.22
C LYS A 96 -3.48 -14.72 -9.01
N THR A 97 -2.35 -14.51 -8.32
CA THR A 97 -2.27 -13.58 -7.18
C THR A 97 -2.60 -12.14 -7.57
N PHE A 98 -2.20 -11.70 -8.76
CA PHE A 98 -2.53 -10.35 -9.24
C PHE A 98 -4.04 -10.20 -9.52
N ALA A 99 -4.66 -11.24 -10.07
CA ALA A 99 -6.12 -11.27 -10.28
C ALA A 99 -6.89 -11.28 -8.95
N GLU A 100 -6.46 -12.06 -7.96
CA GLU A 100 -7.06 -12.08 -6.61
C GLU A 100 -7.05 -10.70 -5.97
N MET A 101 -5.94 -9.96 -6.11
CA MET A 101 -5.84 -8.59 -5.59
C MET A 101 -6.80 -7.64 -6.32
N ALA A 102 -6.92 -7.75 -7.65
CA ALA A 102 -7.84 -6.92 -8.43
C ALA A 102 -9.32 -7.20 -8.07
N GLU A 103 -9.69 -8.46 -7.83
CA GLU A 103 -11.04 -8.80 -7.37
C GLU A 103 -11.31 -8.30 -5.94
N ALA A 104 -10.34 -8.45 -5.04
CA ALA A 104 -10.45 -7.91 -3.69
C ALA A 104 -10.59 -6.38 -3.70
N ALA A 105 -9.84 -5.68 -4.57
CA ALA A 105 -9.92 -4.22 -4.69
C ALA A 105 -11.32 -3.72 -5.06
N LYS A 106 -12.03 -4.40 -5.96
CA LYS A 106 -13.43 -4.05 -6.32
C LYS A 106 -14.37 -4.07 -5.12
N VAL A 107 -14.24 -5.07 -4.24
CA VAL A 107 -15.05 -5.18 -3.02
C VAL A 107 -14.74 -4.03 -2.06
N MET A 108 -13.48 -3.66 -1.96
CA MET A 108 -13.00 -2.61 -1.07
C MET A 108 -13.44 -1.22 -1.55
N GLU A 109 -13.37 -0.98 -2.86
CA GLU A 109 -13.90 0.22 -3.54
C GLU A 109 -15.42 0.36 -3.38
N GLY A 110 -16.15 -0.76 -3.27
CA GLY A 110 -17.58 -0.77 -2.94
C GLY A 110 -17.94 -0.31 -1.51
N GLY A 111 -16.99 0.27 -0.77
CA GLY A 111 -17.18 0.84 0.56
C GLY A 111 -17.27 -0.18 1.70
N ALA A 112 -17.06 -1.48 1.43
CA ALA A 112 -17.10 -2.52 2.46
C ALA A 112 -16.05 -2.27 3.55
N LEU A 113 -14.84 -1.84 3.16
CA LEU A 113 -13.78 -1.51 4.11
C LEU A 113 -14.12 -0.28 4.94
N ALA A 114 -14.64 0.78 4.32
CA ALA A 114 -15.04 2.00 5.02
C ALA A 114 -16.09 1.67 6.09
N ARG A 115 -17.14 0.91 5.72
CA ARG A 115 -18.21 0.48 6.61
C ARG A 115 -17.71 -0.34 7.80
N ALA A 116 -16.75 -1.23 7.57
CA ALA A 116 -16.19 -2.07 8.64
C ALA A 116 -15.51 -1.27 9.76
N PHE A 117 -15.03 -0.05 9.49
CA PHE A 117 -14.29 0.79 10.45
C PHE A 117 -14.98 2.13 10.73
N MET A 118 -16.29 2.22 10.49
CA MET A 118 -17.08 3.38 10.90
C MET A 118 -17.12 3.49 12.43
N GLU A 119 -17.42 4.69 12.91
CA GLU A 119 -17.66 4.95 14.31
C GLU A 119 -18.75 4.02 14.87
N GLY A 120 -18.52 3.47 16.07
CA GLY A 120 -19.40 2.48 16.68
C GLY A 120 -19.23 1.03 16.18
N SER A 121 -18.36 0.78 15.19
CA SER A 121 -17.99 -0.58 14.79
C SER A 121 -17.20 -1.30 15.88
N VAL A 122 -17.40 -2.62 16.00
CA VAL A 122 -16.57 -3.50 16.85
C VAL A 122 -15.12 -3.55 16.32
N ALA A 123 -14.93 -3.42 15.01
CA ALA A 123 -13.61 -3.45 14.40
C ALA A 123 -12.96 -2.06 14.50
N ARG A 124 -11.78 -2.02 15.11
CA ARG A 124 -10.91 -0.83 15.16
C ARG A 124 -9.68 -1.03 14.29
N ARG A 125 -9.36 -0.01 13.50
CA ARG A 125 -8.24 -0.06 12.55
C ARG A 125 -6.92 -0.01 13.30
N GLU A 126 -6.09 -1.01 13.07
CA GLU A 126 -4.80 -1.09 13.74
C GLU A 126 -3.75 -0.22 13.04
N TYR A 127 -3.20 0.72 13.80
CA TYR A 127 -1.99 1.46 13.46
C TYR A 127 -0.79 0.76 14.08
N ARG A 128 0.15 0.33 13.23
CA ARG A 128 1.41 -0.34 13.60
C ARG A 128 2.58 0.40 12.98
N ASP A 129 3.70 0.48 13.71
CA ASP A 129 5.03 0.95 13.28
C ASP A 129 5.02 1.82 12.01
N HIS A 130 5.23 1.19 10.84
CA HIS A 130 5.40 1.84 9.55
C HIS A 130 4.14 2.51 8.99
N ARG A 131 2.93 2.09 9.40
CA ARG A 131 1.67 2.75 9.00
C ARG A 131 1.47 4.05 9.76
N LEU A 132 1.75 4.03 11.07
CA LEU A 132 1.71 5.24 11.89
C LEU A 132 2.80 6.22 11.47
N GLU A 133 4.03 5.74 11.31
CA GLU A 133 5.15 6.54 10.81
C GLU A 133 4.80 7.23 9.49
N TRP A 134 4.20 6.48 8.54
CA TRP A 134 3.81 7.05 7.26
C TRP A 134 2.80 8.19 7.39
N MET A 135 1.75 8.00 8.20
CA MET A 135 0.76 9.06 8.45
C MET A 135 1.41 10.28 9.08
N VAL A 136 2.28 10.10 10.08
CA VAL A 136 2.95 11.22 10.75
C VAL A 136 3.85 11.99 9.79
N LYS A 137 4.77 11.31 9.10
CA LYS A 137 5.80 11.98 8.29
C LYS A 137 5.28 12.54 6.96
N SER A 138 4.14 12.06 6.47
CA SER A 138 3.56 12.46 5.19
C SER A 138 2.44 13.50 5.34
N GLY A 139 2.21 14.04 6.54
CA GLY A 139 1.19 15.07 6.79
C GLY A 139 -0.22 14.56 7.09
N GLY A 140 -0.39 13.25 7.35
CA GLY A 140 -1.66 12.58 7.63
C GLY A 140 -2.01 12.46 9.11
N ILE A 141 -1.36 13.21 10.00
CA ILE A 141 -1.58 13.10 11.47
C ILE A 141 -3.03 13.36 11.86
N GLU A 142 -3.73 14.28 11.19
CA GLU A 142 -5.13 14.59 11.48
C GLU A 142 -6.06 13.39 11.28
N ILE A 143 -5.74 12.49 10.34
CA ILE A 143 -6.49 11.23 10.14
C ILE A 143 -6.39 10.33 11.38
N VAL A 144 -5.21 10.29 12.01
CA VAL A 144 -4.95 9.51 13.22
C VAL A 144 -5.68 10.13 14.40
N MET A 145 -5.54 11.45 14.59
CA MET A 145 -6.20 12.18 15.66
C MET A 145 -7.72 12.03 15.59
N GLU A 146 -8.30 12.14 14.39
CA GLU A 146 -9.72 11.93 14.18
C GLU A 146 -10.16 10.49 14.48
N GLY A 147 -9.33 9.51 14.11
CA GLY A 147 -9.59 8.11 14.44
C GLY A 147 -9.57 7.83 15.95
N LEU A 148 -8.70 8.51 16.71
CA LEU A 148 -8.68 8.46 18.17
C LEU A 148 -9.95 9.07 18.76
N ARG A 149 -10.36 10.26 18.28
CA ARG A 149 -11.60 10.93 18.73
C ARG A 149 -12.84 10.07 18.52
N LYS A 150 -12.93 9.41 17.35
CA LYS A 150 -14.02 8.48 17.00
C LYS A 150 -13.92 7.10 17.65
N GLY A 151 -12.82 6.81 18.34
CA GLY A 151 -12.57 5.49 18.93
C GLY A 151 -12.51 4.34 17.91
N ASN A 152 -12.28 4.62 16.62
CA ASN A 152 -12.31 3.62 15.55
C ASN A 152 -10.93 3.14 15.09
N ILE A 153 -9.87 3.57 15.80
CA ILE A 153 -8.50 3.04 15.64
C ILE A 153 -8.00 2.42 16.94
N ARG A 154 -6.95 1.61 16.83
CA ARG A 154 -6.22 1.02 17.95
C ARG A 154 -4.74 0.87 17.63
N PHE A 155 -3.94 0.66 18.66
CA PHE A 155 -2.54 0.27 18.53
C PHE A 155 -2.36 -1.21 18.86
N SER A 156 -1.12 -1.70 18.74
CA SER A 156 -0.80 -3.08 19.08
C SER A 156 -0.88 -3.31 20.58
N TRP A 157 -1.38 -4.49 20.97
CA TRP A 157 -1.41 -4.96 22.35
C TRP A 157 0.03 -5.16 22.88
N PRO A 158 0.30 -4.91 24.18
CA PRO A 158 -0.64 -4.57 25.26
C PRO A 158 -1.14 -3.12 25.29
N ASP A 159 -2.36 -2.94 25.80
CA ASP A 159 -2.93 -1.62 26.08
C ASP A 159 -2.22 -0.96 27.27
N PRO A 160 -2.13 0.39 27.30
CA PRO A 160 -1.60 1.11 28.46
C PRO A 160 -2.46 0.87 29.70
N ALA A 161 -1.84 1.01 30.88
CA ALA A 161 -2.57 0.92 32.14
C ALA A 161 -3.74 1.92 32.17
N PRO A 162 -4.91 1.55 32.74
CA PRO A 162 -5.99 2.49 32.97
C PRO A 162 -5.46 3.68 33.81
N VAL A 163 -5.81 4.89 33.39
CA VAL A 163 -5.52 6.12 34.14
C VAL A 163 -6.66 6.41 35.12
#